data_AF-A0A2E8D211-F1
#
_entry.id   AF-A0A2E8D211-F1
#
_cell.length_a   1.000
_cell.length_b   1.000
_cell.length_c   1.000
_cell.angle_alpha   90.00
_cell.angle_beta   90.00
_cell.angle_gamma   90.00
#
_symmetry.space_group_name_H-M   'P 1'
#
loop_
_entity.id
_entity.type
_entity.pdbx_description
1 polymer ?
#
loop_
_entity_poly.entity_id
_entity_poly.type
_entity_poly.pdbx_seq_one_letter_code
_entity_poly.pdbx_strand_id
1 'polypeptide(L)' 'MKGFERAKPKQLYRKFVETGGQIEVVPNRQLQVTFDRRCHKPILREAALDANSRRIPWLKNFRVTFDYQ' A
#
# COMPACT_ATOMS: atom_id res chain seq x y z
N MET A 1 -8.09 11.74 11.08
CA MET A 1 -7.97 11.64 9.61
C MET A 1 -9.13 12.46 9.01
N LYS A 2 -8.87 13.53 8.25
CA LYS A 2 -9.96 14.18 7.50
C LYS A 2 -10.32 13.20 6.37
N GLY A 3 -11.54 12.67 6.39
CA GLY A 3 -12.00 11.68 5.42
C GLY A 3 -11.93 12.19 3.97
N PHE A 4 -12.08 11.28 3.02
CA PHE A 4 -12.05 11.61 1.58
C PHE A 4 -13.38 12.13 1.04
N GLU A 5 -14.36 12.40 1.90
CA GLU A 5 -15.72 12.83 1.55
C GLU A 5 -15.77 14.07 0.64
N ARG A 6 -14.79 14.98 0.79
CA ARG A 6 -14.67 16.19 -0.03
C ARG A 6 -13.41 16.20 -0.92
N ALA A 7 -12.74 15.06 -1.08
CA ALA A 7 -11.53 14.98 -1.89
C ALA A 7 -11.86 15.08 -3.38
N LYS A 8 -11.08 15.88 -4.12
CA LYS A 8 -11.24 15.98 -5.57
C LYS A 8 -10.74 14.70 -6.26
N PRO A 9 -11.29 14.31 -7.42
CA PRO A 9 -10.85 13.12 -8.16
C PRO A 9 -9.33 13.05 -8.40
N LYS A 10 -8.69 14.18 -8.74
CA LYS A 10 -7.23 14.28 -8.91
C LYS A 10 -6.46 13.93 -7.63
N GLN A 11 -6.98 14.28 -6.46
CA GLN A 11 -6.35 13.98 -5.18
C GLN A 11 -6.47 12.49 -4.83
N LEU A 12 -7.61 11.87 -5.15
CA LEU A 12 -7.81 10.43 -5.02
C LEU A 12 -6.88 9.67 -5.95
N TYR A 13 -6.87 10.04 -7.23
CA TYR A 13 -6.02 9.41 -8.24
C TYR A 13 -4.54 9.42 -7.81
N ARG A 14 -4.02 10.57 -7.39
CA ARG A 14 -2.63 10.68 -6.94
C ARG A 14 -2.31 9.84 -5.69
N LYS A 15 -3.26 9.77 -4.74
CA LYS A 15 -3.05 9.06 -3.45
C LYS A 15 -3.28 7.54 -3.52
N PHE A 16 -4.06 7.05 -4.49
CA PHE A 16 -4.44 5.64 -4.58
C PHE A 16 -3.97 4.93 -5.86
N VAL A 17 -3.78 5.64 -6.97
CA VAL A 17 -3.51 5.05 -8.30
C VAL A 17 -2.12 5.42 -8.81
N GLU A 18 -1.72 6.68 -8.69
CA GLU A 18 -0.40 7.16 -9.14
C GLU A 18 0.73 6.78 -8.16
N THR A 19 0.39 6.16 -7.04
CA THR A 19 1.37 5.69 -6.05
C THR A 19 2.10 4.47 -6.61
N GLY A 20 3.27 4.72 -7.21
CA GLY A 20 4.16 3.69 -7.72
C GLY A 20 4.84 2.89 -6.60
N GLY A 21 5.27 1.68 -6.94
CA GLY A 21 6.04 0.81 -6.08
C GLY A 21 6.45 -0.47 -6.80
N GLN A 22 7.42 -1.16 -6.22
CA GLN A 22 7.90 -2.45 -6.69
C GLN A 22 7.24 -3.57 -5.90
N ILE A 23 6.87 -4.65 -6.59
CA ILE A 23 6.29 -5.84 -5.97
C ILE A 23 7.24 -7.00 -6.23
N GLU A 24 7.70 -7.63 -5.15
CA GLU A 24 8.55 -8.80 -5.20
C GLU A 24 7.86 -10.00 -4.56
N VAL A 25 7.95 -11.16 -5.22
CA VAL A 25 7.50 -12.43 -4.67
C VAL A 25 8.67 -13.05 -3.92
N VAL A 26 8.63 -12.99 -2.59
CA VAL A 26 9.67 -13.57 -1.74
C VAL A 26 9.26 -14.99 -1.29
N PRO A 27 10.21 -15.82 -0.81
CA PRO A 27 9.89 -17.16 -0.30
C PRO A 27 8.81 -17.15 0.80
N ASN A 28 8.25 -18.32 1.11
CA ASN A 28 7.23 -18.51 2.15
C ASN A 28 5.88 -17.81 1.89
N ARG A 29 5.51 -17.68 0.61
CA ARG A 29 4.25 -17.03 0.18
C ARG A 29 4.09 -15.62 0.73
N GLN A 30 5.14 -14.83 0.58
CA GLN A 30 5.12 -13.44 0.97
C GLN A 30 5.34 -12.55 -0.25
N LEU A 31 4.59 -11.46 -0.29
CA LEU A 31 4.75 -10.39 -1.27
C LEU A 31 5.32 -9.19 -0.51
N GLN A 32 6.47 -8.71 -0.97
CA GLN A 32 7.04 -7.47 -0.48
C GLN A 32 6.67 -6.35 -1.45
N VAL A 33 6.00 -5.32 -0.95
CA VAL A 33 5.64 -4.13 -1.71
C VAL A 33 6.50 -2.99 -1.20
N THR A 34 7.43 -2.54 -2.02
CA THR A 34 8.32 -1.42 -1.71
C THR A 34 7.79 -0.17 -2.40
N PHE A 35 7.39 0.82 -1.62
CA PHE A 35 6.93 2.10 -2.18
C PHE A 35 8.12 2.98 -2.56
N ASP A 36 8.01 3.64 -3.72
CA ASP A 36 9.02 4.60 -4.16
C ASP A 36 9.13 5.77 -3.19
N ARG A 37 10.35 6.23 -2.93
CA ARG A 37 10.67 7.38 -2.05
C ARG A 37 9.94 8.68 -2.40
N ARG A 38 9.50 8.82 -3.66
CA ARG A 38 8.72 9.98 -4.14
C ARG A 38 7.26 9.95 -3.70
N CYS A 39 6.78 8.82 -3.17
CA CYS A 39 5.48 8.73 -2.53
C CYS A 39 5.55 9.41 -1.16
N HIS A 40 5.45 10.75 -1.15
CA HIS A 40 5.71 11.61 0.02
C HIS A 40 4.89 11.36 1.30
N LYS A 41 3.99 10.37 1.32
CA LYS A 41 3.31 9.76 2.46
C LYS A 41 2.23 8.84 1.87
N PRO A 42 2.56 7.56 1.58
CA PRO A 42 1.55 6.65 1.07
C PRO A 42 0.44 6.53 2.11
N ILE A 43 -0.81 6.54 1.64
CA ILE A 43 -1.99 6.53 2.52
C ILE A 43 -2.01 5.33 3.47
N LEU A 44 -1.42 4.21 3.04
CA LEU A 44 -1.25 3.01 3.85
C LEU A 44 -0.51 3.30 5.16
N ARG A 45 0.53 4.14 5.12
CA ARG A 45 1.28 4.57 6.31
C ARG A 45 0.52 5.60 7.12
N GLU A 46 -0.17 6.54 6.46
CA GLU A 46 -1.00 7.55 7.15
C GLU A 46 -2.17 6.91 7.93
N ALA A 47 -2.69 5.80 7.43
CA ALA A 47 -3.83 5.07 8.00
C ALA A 47 -3.42 3.88 8.88
N ALA A 48 -2.12 3.63 9.06
CA ALA A 48 -1.58 2.46 9.78
C ALA A 48 -2.16 1.12 9.30
N LEU A 49 -2.47 1.02 8.01
CA LEU A 49 -3.05 -0.18 7.38
C LEU A 49 -2.01 -1.28 7.16
N ASP A 50 -0.73 -0.91 7.22
CA ASP A 50 0.43 -1.79 7.17
C ASP A 50 0.66 -2.59 8.45
N ALA A 51 0.14 -2.11 9.58
CA ALA A 51 0.35 -2.72 10.89
C ALA A 51 -0.16 -4.17 11.00
N ASN A 52 -1.10 -4.57 10.14
CA ASN A 52 -1.68 -5.90 10.13
C ASN A 52 -1.52 -6.56 8.76
N SER A 53 -0.31 -7.03 8.47
CA SER A 53 0.06 -7.87 7.31
C SER A 53 -0.65 -9.23 7.36
N ARG A 54 -1.96 -9.23 7.09
CA ARG A 54 -2.81 -10.42 7.07
C ARG A 54 -2.57 -11.23 5.79
N ARG A 55 -2.79 -12.53 5.89
CA ARG A 55 -2.82 -13.41 4.72
C ARG A 55 -4.06 -13.11 3.90
N ILE A 56 -3.91 -13.01 2.59
CA ILE A 56 -4.98 -12.67 1.66
C ILE A 56 -5.56 -13.97 1.07
N PRO A 57 -6.79 -14.38 1.43
CA PRO A 57 -7.33 -15.69 1.03
C PRO A 57 -7.52 -15.85 -0.47
N TRP A 58 -8.03 -14.82 -1.16
CA TRP A 58 -8.21 -14.82 -2.60
C TRP A 58 -6.87 -14.80 -3.37
N LEU A 59 -5.78 -14.47 -2.68
CA LEU A 59 -4.42 -14.50 -3.21
C LEU A 59 -3.65 -15.68 -2.62
N LYS A 60 -4.23 -16.90 -2.65
CA LYS A 60 -3.58 -18.15 -2.18
C LYS A 60 -2.95 -18.08 -0.78
N ASN A 61 -3.53 -17.24 0.09
CA ASN A 61 -3.03 -16.94 1.44
C ASN A 61 -1.62 -16.31 1.47
N PHE A 62 -1.24 -15.56 0.44
CA PHE A 62 -0.02 -14.75 0.47
C PHE A 62 -0.10 -13.70 1.58
N ARG A 63 1.01 -13.49 2.29
CA ARG A 63 1.17 -12.39 3.24
C ARG A 63 1.76 -11.19 2.50
N VAL A 64 1.15 -10.00 2.64
CA VAL A 64 1.65 -8.77 2.00
C VAL A 64 2.32 -7.89 3.04
N THR A 65 3.60 -7.63 2.87
CA THR A 65 4.38 -6.72 3.70
C THR A 65 4.74 -5.47 2.92
N PHE A 66 4.78 -4.33 3.60
CA PHE A 66 5.05 -3.04 2.99
C PHE A 66 6.39 -2.49 3.48
N ASP A 67 7.20 -1.98 2.57
CA ASP A 67 8.43 -1.25 2.85
C ASP A 67 8.34 0.17 2.28
N TYR A 68 8.99 1.12 2.96
CA TYR A 68 8.91 2.55 2.66
C TYR A 68 10.32 3.16 2.62
N GLN A 69 10.83 3.45 1.41
CA GLN A 69 12.18 4.02 1.21
C GLN A 69 12.25 5.56 1.30
#